data_AF-X0VLM8-F1
#
_entry.id   AF-X0VLM8-F1
#
_cell.length_a   1.000
_cell.length_b   1.000
_cell.length_c   1.000
_cell.angle_alpha   90.00
_cell.angle_beta   90.00
_cell.angle_gamma   90.00
#
_symmetry.space_group_name_H-M   'P 1'
#
loop_
_entity.id
_entity.type
_entity.pdbx_description
1 polymer ?
#
loop_
_entity_poly.entity_id
_entity_poly.type
_entity_poly.pdbx_seq_one_letter_code
_entity_poly.pdbx_strand_id
1 'polypeptide(L)'
;QLEHMMYDLEYRWGQMVFLKGNELKIFKKICYDRDNQNMFGFEAINKTMSQGGVFHYSGHDKARVIDIDSSKDLERVSEVI
;
A
#
# COMPACT_ATOMS: atom_id res chain seq x y z
N GLN A 1 -0.30 2.84 14.69
CA GLN A 1 -1.28 2.12 13.84
C GLN A 1 -1.36 2.87 12.54
N LEU A 2 -1.44 2.20 11.39
CA LEU A 2 -1.60 2.89 10.11
C LEU A 2 -3.02 3.50 10.04
N GLU A 3 -3.13 4.76 9.59
CA GLU A 3 -4.40 5.41 9.27
C GLU A 3 -4.73 5.23 7.78
N HIS A 4 -5.92 5.66 7.33
CA HIS A 4 -6.30 5.55 5.92
C HIS A 4 -5.28 6.20 4.99
N MET A 5 -4.85 5.46 3.97
CA MET A 5 -3.92 5.96 2.97
C MET A 5 -4.64 6.92 2.02
N MET A 6 -4.06 8.10 1.79
CA MET A 6 -4.51 9.11 0.83
C MET A 6 -3.32 9.66 0.04
N TYR A 7 -3.59 10.50 -0.97
CA TYR A 7 -2.58 11.28 -1.66
C TYR A 7 -1.92 12.29 -0.69
N ASP A 8 -0.65 12.65 -0.95
CA ASP A 8 0.19 13.58 -0.15
C ASP A 8 0.54 13.17 1.30
N LEU A 9 0.69 11.86 1.55
CA LEU A 9 1.26 11.40 2.81
C LEU A 9 2.76 11.75 2.94
N GLU A 10 3.17 12.21 4.13
CA GLU A 10 4.57 12.44 4.50
C GLU A 10 5.43 11.18 4.26
N TYR A 11 4.88 10.02 4.59
CA TYR A 11 5.49 8.72 4.34
C TYR A 11 4.77 8.02 3.18
N ARG A 12 5.52 7.78 2.09
CA ARG A 12 5.00 7.02 0.95
C ARG A 12 4.85 5.54 1.30
N TRP A 13 3.74 4.96 0.87
CA TRP A 13 3.55 3.51 0.92
C TRP A 13 4.34 2.86 -0.22
N GLY A 14 5.30 2.00 0.11
CA GLY A 14 6.12 1.27 -0.87
C GLY A 14 5.41 0.12 -1.59
N GLN A 15 4.09 0.21 -1.78
CA GLN A 15 3.23 -0.75 -2.50
C GLN A 15 3.31 -2.22 -2.01
N MET A 16 3.83 -2.44 -0.80
CA MET A 16 3.96 -3.75 -0.19
C MET A 16 3.15 -3.81 1.10
N VAL A 17 2.52 -4.95 1.34
CA VAL A 17 1.84 -5.22 2.60
C VAL A 17 1.92 -6.70 2.94
N PHE A 18 2.18 -6.99 4.21
CA PHE A 18 2.19 -8.36 4.72
C PHE A 18 0.90 -8.63 5.48
N LEU A 19 0.15 -9.65 5.05
CA LEU A 19 -1.16 -10.01 5.59
C LEU A 19 -1.11 -11.40 6.24
N LYS A 20 -1.70 -11.51 7.43
CA LYS A 20 -1.93 -12.79 8.11
C LYS A 20 -3.26 -12.77 8.84
N GLY A 21 -3.71 -13.93 9.34
CA GLY A 21 -4.85 -14.01 10.25
C GLY A 21 -6.13 -13.34 9.74
N ASN A 22 -6.68 -12.43 10.55
CA ASN A 22 -7.95 -11.75 10.27
C ASN A 22 -7.85 -10.79 9.08
N GLU A 23 -6.76 -10.03 8.99
CA GLU A 23 -6.51 -9.08 7.90
C GLU A 23 -6.46 -9.79 6.55
N LEU A 24 -5.78 -10.94 6.48
CA LEU A 24 -5.75 -11.75 5.25
C LEU A 24 -7.14 -12.26 4.87
N LYS A 25 -7.96 -12.65 5.85
CA LYS A 25 -9.33 -13.13 5.62
C LYS A 25 -10.22 -12.02 5.05
N ILE A 26 -10.18 -10.83 5.65
CA ILE A 26 -10.94 -9.65 5.21
C ILE A 26 -10.48 -9.24 3.81
N PHE A 27 -9.16 -9.09 3.63
CA PHE A 27 -8.58 -8.66 2.36
C PHE A 27 -8.94 -9.62 1.22
N LYS A 28 -8.86 -10.94 1.43
CA LYS A 28 -9.31 -11.94 0.45
C LYS A 28 -10.78 -11.75 0.07
N LYS A 29 -11.66 -11.52 1.04
CA LYS A 29 -13.09 -11.28 0.76
C LYS A 29 -13.28 -10.04 -0.12
N ILE A 30 -12.52 -8.97 0.13
CA ILE A 30 -12.55 -7.75 -0.68
C ILE A 30 -12.07 -8.04 -2.10
N CYS A 31 -10.95 -8.76 -2.28
CA CYS A 31 -10.38 -9.06 -3.59
C CYS A 31 -11.22 -10.03 -4.44
N TYR A 32 -11.96 -10.96 -3.82
CA TYR A 32 -12.80 -11.92 -4.55
C TYR A 32 -14.18 -11.37 -4.92
N ASP A 33 -14.54 -10.21 -4.41
CA ASP A 33 -15.78 -9.53 -4.74
C ASP A 33 -15.61 -8.76 -6.06
N ARG A 34 -16.44 -9.11 -7.06
CA ARG A 34 -16.34 -8.57 -8.43
C ARG A 34 -16.65 -7.07 -8.49
N ASP A 35 -17.42 -6.56 -7.54
CA ASP A 35 -17.73 -5.12 -7.47
C ASP A 35 -16.47 -4.30 -7.16
N ASN A 36 -15.42 -4.97 -6.67
CA ASN A 36 -14.14 -4.36 -6.28
C ASN A 36 -13.05 -4.48 -7.35
N GLN A 37 -13.36 -4.92 -8.58
CA GLN A 37 -12.36 -5.20 -9.61
C GLN A 37 -11.50 -4.00 -10.05
N ASN A 38 -12.02 -2.78 -9.87
CA ASN A 38 -11.33 -1.53 -10.24
C ASN A 38 -10.65 -0.83 -9.05
N MET A 39 -10.63 -1.46 -7.87
CA MET A 39 -9.98 -0.84 -6.71
C MET A 39 -8.46 -0.85 -6.85
N PHE A 40 -7.85 0.27 -6.49
CA PHE A 40 -6.42 0.34 -6.25
C PHE A 40 -6.04 -0.42 -4.97
N GLY A 41 -4.79 -0.86 -4.88
CA GLY A 41 -4.30 -1.61 -3.71
C GLY A 41 -4.47 -0.85 -2.39
N PHE A 42 -4.28 0.47 -2.40
CA PHE A 42 -4.46 1.29 -1.20
C PHE A 42 -5.94 1.36 -0.75
N GLU A 43 -6.88 1.33 -1.68
CA GLU A 43 -8.32 1.32 -1.38
C GLU A 43 -8.73 -0.01 -0.75
N ALA A 44 -8.18 -1.13 -1.23
CA ALA A 44 -8.41 -2.44 -0.62
C ALA A 44 -7.86 -2.51 0.82
N ILE A 45 -6.72 -1.88 1.09
CA ILE A 45 -6.15 -1.76 2.45
C ILE A 45 -7.05 -0.88 3.33
N ASN A 46 -7.48 0.28 2.84
CA ASN A 46 -8.42 1.16 3.56
C ASN A 46 -9.74 0.44 3.88
N LYS A 47 -10.29 -0.30 2.92
CA LYS A 47 -11.51 -1.11 3.11
C LYS A 47 -11.30 -2.27 4.07
N THR A 48 -10.07 -2.78 4.19
CA THR A 48 -9.71 -3.77 5.20
C THR A 48 -9.68 -3.15 6.59
N MET A 49 -9.13 -1.95 6.73
CA MET A 49 -9.13 -1.19 8.00
C MET A 49 -10.55 -0.85 8.45
N SER A 50 -11.42 -0.40 7.55
CA SER A 50 -12.81 -0.07 7.88
C SER A 50 -13.65 -1.28 8.30
N GLN A 51 -13.21 -2.50 7.96
CA GLN A 51 -13.81 -3.76 8.40
C GLN A 51 -13.13 -4.35 9.66
N GLY A 52 -12.30 -3.57 10.35
CA GLY A 52 -11.67 -3.93 11.61
C GLY A 52 -10.31 -4.63 11.49
N GLY A 53 -9.69 -4.64 10.30
CA GLY A 53 -8.31 -5.07 10.14
C GLY A 53 -7.33 -4.04 10.69
N VAL A 54 -6.19 -4.50 11.22
CA VAL A 54 -5.15 -3.63 11.79
C VAL A 54 -3.85 -3.75 11.00
N PHE A 55 -3.30 -2.60 10.58
CA PHE A 55 -2.00 -2.52 9.92
C PHE A 55 -0.98 -1.81 10.80
N HIS A 56 0.24 -2.34 10.79
CA HIS A 56 1.41 -1.74 11.39
C HIS A 56 2.34 -1.27 10.28
N TYR A 57 2.86 -0.05 10.42
CA TYR A 57 3.88 0.44 9.51
C TYR A 57 5.20 -0.25 9.80
N SER A 58 5.98 -0.49 8.75
CA SER A 58 7.37 -0.95 8.85
C SER A 58 8.18 -0.11 7.87
N GLY A 59 9.13 0.65 8.38
CA GLY A 59 9.95 1.56 7.62
C GLY A 59 11.24 1.90 8.34
N HIS A 60 12.14 2.58 7.66
CA HIS A 60 13.41 3.05 8.20
C HIS A 60 13.68 4.45 7.65
N ASP A 61 14.19 5.39 8.46
CA ASP A 61 14.33 6.81 8.06
C ASP A 61 15.29 7.03 6.87
N LYS A 62 16.21 6.09 6.69
CA LYS A 62 17.13 6.06 5.55
C LYS A 62 16.60 5.31 4.33
N ALA A 63 15.43 4.67 4.44
CA ALA A 63 14.81 4.03 3.29
C ALA A 63 14.45 5.10 2.26
N ARG A 64 14.66 4.75 0.99
CA ARG A 64 14.30 5.56 -0.18
C ARG A 64 13.54 4.65 -1.13
N VAL A 65 12.45 5.17 -1.69
CA VAL A 65 11.61 4.46 -2.65
C VAL A 65 11.31 5.44 -3.78
N ILE A 66 11.47 4.97 -5.00
CA ILE A 66 11.06 5.68 -6.21
C ILE A 66 10.16 4.75 -7.03
N ASP A 67 9.07 5.30 -7.55
CA ASP A 67 8.21 4.60 -8.50
C ASP A 67 8.81 4.73 -9.90
N ILE A 68 8.94 3.60 -10.61
CA ILE A 68 9.47 3.53 -11.97
C ILE A 68 8.36 3.01 -12.88
N ASP A 69 7.62 3.92 -13.51
CA ASP A 69 6.48 3.58 -14.38
C ASP A 69 6.83 3.70 -15.87
N SER A 70 7.91 4.40 -16.19
CA SER A 70 8.35 4.68 -17.55
C SER A 70 9.88 4.69 -17.69
N SER A 71 10.36 4.64 -18.92
CA SER A 71 11.81 4.74 -19.20
C SER A 71 12.43 6.07 -18.76
N LYS A 72 11.63 7.14 -18.64
CA LYS A 72 12.10 8.45 -18.15
C LYS A 72 12.40 8.43 -16.65
N ASP A 73 11.73 7.58 -15.89
CA ASP A 73 11.94 7.48 -14.45
C ASP A 73 13.31 6.86 -14.11
N LEU A 74 13.92 6.14 -15.05
CA LEU A 74 15.28 5.60 -14.90
C LEU A 74 16.32 6.69 -14.68
N GLU A 75 16.12 7.90 -15.21
CA GLU A 75 17.02 9.04 -15.00
C GLU A 75 17.08 9.45 -13.52
N ARG A 76 15.99 9.20 -12.78
CA ARG A 76 15.82 9.57 -11.37
C ARG A 76 16.30 8.50 -10.39
N VAL A 77 16.73 7.33 -10.89
CA VAL A 77 17.25 6.24 -10.05
C VAL A 77 18.46 6.69 -9.23
N SER A 78 19.25 7.64 -9.76
CA SER A 78 20.38 8.25 -9.03
C SER A 78 19.98 9.04 -7.78
N GLU A 79 18.70 9.39 -7.60
CA GLU A 79 18.18 10.07 -6.41
C GLU A 79 18.06 9.13 -5.19
N VAL A 80 18.09 7.81 -5.42
CA VAL A 80 17.82 6.79 -4.38
C VAL A 80 18.93 5.74 -4.18
N ILE A 81 19.98 5.75 -5.01
CA ILE A 81 21.21 4.94 -4.86
C ILE A 81 22.29 5.78 -4.19
#